data_AF-A0AAU9JWX2-F1
#
_entry.id   AF-A0AAU9JWX2-F1
#
_cell.length_a   1.000
_cell.length_b   1.000
_cell.length_c   1.000
_cell.angle_alpha   90.00
_cell.angle_beta   90.00
_cell.angle_gamma   90.00
#
_symmetry.space_group_name_H-M   'P 1'
#
loop_
_entity.id
_entity.type
_entity.pdbx_description
1 polymer ?
#
loop_
_entity_poly.entity_id
_entity_poly.type
_entity_poly.pdbx_seq_one_letter_code
_entity_poly.pdbx_strand_id
1 'polypeptide(L)'
;MERRKVKKNGFALPLNPLQIVTWIATVLNVAFGVVISVASASSISISILTLGYFISQVIVIVLGYLITISDPTDPVSIAYIKARNENVYFDERMYNSFCSICACLVNDKSKHCGVCNRCVDDFDHHCVWLNNCVGKKNYKIFIYLIIVQNINMCFLLGISVTLIDFKYSNETRYNSLVESMLDIGEFDLILVLAFILVVETSFVIVFLTLLCGLHGWLKLNNLTTYEWISLRRRNIKISVIRTGGNDSTMIAGLDQSFADNEKCSKFTNSLKIDSMAKDEILQIFNGIPVEDNAPNRTF
;
A
#
# COMPACT_ATOMS: atom_id res chain seq x y z
N MET A 1 9.32 28.09 -8.70
CA MET A 1 8.56 26.81 -8.56
C MET A 1 7.87 26.82 -7.21
N GLU A 2 6.55 26.80 -7.18
CA GLU A 2 5.78 26.70 -5.93
C GLU A 2 6.08 25.33 -5.27
N ARG A 3 6.54 25.34 -4.00
CA ARG A 3 6.77 24.08 -3.27
C ARG A 3 5.43 23.40 -3.08
N ARG A 4 5.26 22.18 -3.64
CA ARG A 4 4.05 21.36 -3.42
C ARG A 4 3.82 21.21 -1.92
N LYS A 5 2.59 21.45 -1.46
CA LYS A 5 2.24 21.33 -0.03
C LYS A 5 2.38 19.87 0.43
N VAL A 6 2.85 19.70 1.66
CA VAL A 6 2.92 18.38 2.31
C VAL A 6 1.51 17.90 2.64
N LYS A 7 1.14 16.71 2.17
CA LYS A 7 -0.11 16.06 2.56
C LYS A 7 0.13 15.31 3.86
N LYS A 8 -0.48 15.75 4.96
CA LYS A 8 -0.36 15.09 6.28
C LYS A 8 -1.23 13.85 6.42
N ASN A 9 -2.35 13.79 5.72
CA ASN A 9 -3.27 12.67 5.73
C ASN A 9 -3.97 12.53 4.37
N GLY A 10 -4.81 11.50 4.23
CA GLY A 10 -5.52 11.18 3.00
C GLY A 10 -6.68 12.11 2.64
N PHE A 11 -7.12 13.00 3.54
CA PHE A 11 -8.11 14.02 3.22
C PHE A 11 -7.48 15.34 2.73
N ALA A 12 -6.15 15.45 2.76
CA ALA A 12 -5.46 16.60 2.20
C ALA A 12 -5.65 16.67 0.67
N LEU A 13 -5.96 17.87 0.17
CA LEU A 13 -6.19 18.11 -1.26
C LEU A 13 -4.88 18.04 -2.08
N PRO A 14 -4.95 17.63 -3.36
CA PRO A 14 -6.14 17.09 -4.04
C PRO A 14 -6.47 15.67 -3.58
N LEU A 15 -7.76 15.33 -3.59
CA LEU A 15 -8.22 13.96 -3.37
C LEU A 15 -7.89 13.09 -4.59
N ASN A 16 -7.61 11.82 -4.35
CA ASN A 16 -7.47 10.85 -5.43
C ASN A 16 -8.87 10.45 -5.93
N PRO A 17 -9.14 10.41 -7.24
CA PRO A 17 -10.44 9.96 -7.75
C PRO A 17 -10.86 8.58 -7.23
N LEU A 18 -9.90 7.65 -7.06
CA LEU A 18 -10.18 6.32 -6.54
C LEU A 18 -10.60 6.35 -5.08
N GLN A 19 -10.09 7.27 -4.27
CA GLN A 19 -10.56 7.47 -2.90
C GLN A 19 -12.01 7.95 -2.87
N ILE A 20 -12.40 8.88 -3.76
CA ILE A 20 -13.78 9.36 -3.86
C ILE A 20 -14.70 8.20 -4.24
N VAL A 21 -14.31 7.40 -5.24
CA VAL A 21 -15.04 6.19 -5.64
C VAL A 21 -15.19 5.22 -4.46
N THR A 22 -14.15 5.01 -3.65
CA THR A 22 -14.23 4.16 -2.45
C THR A 22 -15.29 4.66 -1.47
N TRP A 23 -15.36 5.96 -1.18
CA TRP A 23 -16.36 6.51 -0.26
C TRP A 23 -17.78 6.41 -0.82
N ILE A 24 -17.97 6.70 -2.11
CA ILE A 24 -19.27 6.55 -2.77
C ILE A 24 -19.71 5.09 -2.73
N ALA A 25 -18.85 4.15 -3.13
CA ALA A 25 -19.13 2.72 -3.08
C ALA A 25 -19.44 2.24 -1.66
N THR A 26 -18.75 2.77 -0.65
CA THR A 26 -19.03 2.43 0.76
C THR A 26 -20.45 2.85 1.17
N VAL A 27 -20.89 4.05 0.79
CA VAL A 27 -22.25 4.53 1.08
C VAL A 27 -23.30 3.71 0.32
N LEU A 28 -23.05 3.43 -0.96
CA LEU A 28 -23.95 2.60 -1.78
C LEU A 28 -24.07 1.18 -1.22
N ASN A 29 -22.97 0.55 -0.81
CA ASN A 29 -23.00 -0.78 -0.20
C ASN A 29 -23.77 -0.80 1.12
N VAL A 30 -23.68 0.25 1.95
CA VAL A 30 -24.53 0.36 3.14
C VAL A 30 -26.01 0.44 2.73
N ALA A 31 -26.35 1.32 1.78
CA ALA A 31 -27.74 1.50 1.34
C ALA A 31 -28.32 0.22 0.72
N PHE A 32 -27.62 -0.40 -0.23
CA PHE A 32 -28.05 -1.64 -0.87
C PHE A 32 -28.07 -2.81 0.11
N GLY A 33 -27.10 -2.89 1.01
CA GLY A 33 -27.08 -3.89 2.07
C GLY A 33 -28.31 -3.81 2.96
N VAL A 34 -28.78 -2.61 3.32
CA VAL A 34 -30.06 -2.44 4.06
C VAL A 34 -31.24 -2.96 3.25
N VAL A 35 -31.40 -2.51 2.00
CA VAL A 35 -32.53 -2.93 1.15
C VAL A 35 -32.59 -4.45 1.01
N ILE A 36 -31.46 -5.07 0.70
CA ILE A 36 -31.40 -6.53 0.46
C ILE A 36 -31.54 -7.33 1.75
N SER A 37 -30.98 -6.87 2.87
CA SER A 37 -31.13 -7.55 4.17
C SER A 37 -32.58 -7.54 4.65
N VAL A 38 -33.32 -6.45 4.44
CA VAL A 38 -34.74 -6.38 4.79
C VAL A 38 -35.54 -7.32 3.88
N ALA A 39 -35.31 -7.31 2.56
CA ALA A 39 -35.98 -8.21 1.61
C ALA A 39 -35.68 -9.70 1.88
N SER A 40 -34.53 -10.00 2.48
CA SER A 40 -34.09 -11.37 2.78
C SER A 40 -34.48 -11.84 4.19
N ALA A 41 -35.14 -11.02 5.01
CA ALA A 41 -35.41 -11.33 6.41
C ALA A 41 -36.47 -12.43 6.60
N SER A 42 -36.07 -13.68 6.40
CA SER A 42 -36.97 -14.85 6.43
C SER A 42 -36.52 -15.98 7.35
N SER A 43 -35.23 -16.02 7.74
CA SER A 43 -34.64 -17.08 8.57
C SER A 43 -33.57 -16.55 9.54
N ILE A 44 -33.33 -17.30 10.63
CA ILE A 44 -32.29 -16.99 11.63
C ILE A 44 -30.88 -16.91 11.00
N SER A 45 -30.59 -17.78 10.02
CA SER A 45 -29.31 -17.79 9.32
C SER A 45 -29.06 -16.47 8.60
N ILE A 46 -30.08 -15.92 7.93
CA ILE A 46 -29.97 -14.63 7.23
C ILE A 46 -29.86 -13.47 8.22
N SER A 47 -30.53 -13.55 9.38
CA SER A 47 -30.37 -12.57 10.45
C SER A 47 -28.93 -12.53 10.98
N ILE A 48 -28.28 -13.70 11.14
CA ILE A 48 -26.87 -13.80 11.54
C ILE A 48 -25.95 -13.19 10.48
N LEU A 49 -26.14 -13.54 9.20
CA LEU A 49 -25.36 -12.96 8.09
C LEU A 49 -25.51 -11.44 8.02
N THR A 50 -26.74 -10.95 8.15
CA THR A 50 -27.07 -9.51 8.15
C THR A 50 -26.41 -8.79 9.31
N LEU A 51 -26.48 -9.35 10.52
CA LEU A 51 -25.82 -8.77 11.69
C LEU A 51 -24.30 -8.73 11.50
N GLY A 52 -23.71 -9.83 11.02
CA GLY A 52 -22.28 -9.92 10.70
C GLY A 52 -21.84 -8.90 9.65
N TYR A 53 -22.65 -8.70 8.60
CA TYR A 53 -22.43 -7.69 7.58
C TYR A 53 -22.37 -6.29 8.19
N PHE A 54 -23.39 -5.86 8.94
CA PHE A 54 -23.42 -4.50 9.49
C PHE A 54 -22.34 -4.25 10.55
N ILE A 55 -22.03 -5.23 11.40
CA ILE A 55 -20.93 -5.12 12.36
C ILE A 55 -19.59 -4.95 11.62
N SER A 56 -19.31 -5.83 10.67
CA SER A 56 -18.07 -5.75 9.89
C SER A 56 -17.98 -4.47 9.05
N GLN A 57 -19.11 -3.97 8.53
CA GLN A 57 -19.18 -2.72 7.77
C GLN A 57 -18.81 -1.51 8.63
N VAL A 58 -19.31 -1.44 9.86
CA VAL A 58 -18.92 -0.38 10.81
C VAL A 58 -17.42 -0.45 11.09
N ILE A 59 -16.87 -1.65 11.30
CA ILE A 59 -15.42 -1.83 11.54
C ILE A 59 -14.60 -1.38 10.33
N VAL A 60 -15.02 -1.74 9.11
CA VAL A 60 -14.38 -1.26 7.86
C VAL A 60 -14.34 0.26 7.80
N ILE A 61 -15.48 0.92 8.04
CA ILE A 61 -15.57 2.39 7.99
C ILE A 61 -14.63 3.02 9.02
N VAL A 62 -14.62 2.49 10.24
CA VAL A 62 -13.74 2.97 11.31
C VAL A 62 -12.26 2.77 10.94
N LEU A 63 -11.85 1.57 10.52
CA LEU A 63 -10.46 1.29 10.14
C LEU A 63 -10.02 2.13 8.94
N GLY A 64 -10.88 2.26 7.93
CA GLY A 64 -10.68 3.09 6.74
C GLY A 64 -10.52 4.57 7.08
N TYR A 65 -11.35 5.09 7.99
CA TYR A 65 -11.20 6.45 8.51
C TYR A 65 -9.88 6.62 9.26
N LEU A 66 -9.57 5.74 10.22
CA LEU A 66 -8.35 5.79 11.04
C LEU A 66 -7.08 5.80 10.20
N ILE A 67 -7.00 4.95 9.17
CA ILE A 67 -5.83 4.94 8.29
C ILE A 67 -5.79 6.16 7.38
N THR A 68 -6.94 6.67 6.93
CA THR A 68 -7.01 7.87 6.08
C THR A 68 -6.54 9.10 6.85
N ILE A 69 -6.91 9.26 8.13
CA ILE A 69 -6.47 10.39 8.97
C ILE A 69 -5.04 10.25 9.50
N SER A 70 -4.48 9.04 9.47
CA SER A 70 -3.16 8.78 10.03
C SER A 70 -2.08 9.61 9.34
N ASP A 71 -1.20 10.20 10.14
CA ASP A 71 0.03 10.83 9.67
C ASP A 71 1.22 9.88 9.91
N PRO A 72 1.61 9.06 8.91
CA PRO A 72 2.77 8.17 8.99
C PRO A 72 4.08 8.87 8.62
N THR A 73 4.15 10.21 8.67
CA THR A 73 5.42 10.92 8.46
C THR A 73 6.49 10.41 9.40
N ASP A 74 7.71 10.28 8.89
CA ASP A 74 8.88 9.91 9.68
C ASP A 74 9.08 10.87 10.86
N PRO A 75 9.03 10.39 12.12
CA PRO A 75 9.23 11.23 13.30
C PRO A 75 10.62 11.89 13.34
N VAL A 76 11.65 11.25 12.79
CA VAL A 76 13.01 11.82 12.68
C VAL A 76 13.00 13.01 11.74
N SER A 77 12.35 12.87 10.58
CA SER A 77 12.18 13.98 9.64
C SER A 77 11.45 15.16 10.29
N ILE A 78 10.42 14.90 11.09
CA ILE A 78 9.69 15.96 11.80
C ILE A 78 10.61 16.64 12.82
N ALA A 79 11.29 15.85 13.65
CA ALA A 79 12.15 16.36 14.70
C ALA A 79 13.34 17.17 14.13
N TYR A 80 13.96 16.69 13.05
CA TYR A 80 15.05 17.37 12.36
C TYR A 80 14.61 18.73 11.80
N ILE A 81 13.48 18.76 11.06
CA ILE A 81 12.98 20.00 10.47
C ILE A 81 12.59 21.00 11.56
N LYS A 82 11.98 20.53 12.65
CA LYS A 82 11.63 21.38 13.80
C LYS A 82 12.90 21.98 14.44
N ALA A 83 13.88 21.14 14.77
CA ALA A 83 15.14 21.59 15.38
C ALA A 83 15.88 22.59 14.49
N ARG A 84 15.94 22.36 13.18
CA ARG A 84 16.52 23.30 12.22
C ARG A 84 15.78 24.64 12.18
N ASN A 85 14.45 24.63 12.19
CA ASN A 85 13.66 25.87 12.15
C ASN A 85 13.75 26.67 13.44
N GLU A 86 13.89 25.99 14.57
CA GLU A 86 13.99 26.59 15.91
C GLU A 86 15.45 26.86 16.32
N ASN A 87 16.43 26.53 15.48
CA ASN A 87 17.87 26.56 15.78
C ASN A 87 18.23 25.83 17.09
N VAL A 88 17.58 24.69 17.35
CA VAL A 88 17.81 23.83 18.51
C VAL A 88 18.77 22.70 18.15
N TYR A 89 19.59 22.27 19.10
CA TYR A 89 20.49 21.13 18.94
C TYR A 89 19.71 19.85 18.60
N PHE A 90 20.17 19.14 17.57
CA PHE A 90 19.70 17.82 17.18
C PHE A 90 20.93 16.92 17.01
N ASP A 91 20.97 15.78 17.70
CA ASP A 91 22.11 14.87 17.60
C ASP A 91 22.06 14.07 16.30
N GLU A 92 22.64 14.64 15.24
CA GLU A 92 22.66 14.06 13.90
C GLU A 92 23.36 12.69 13.86
N ARG A 93 24.28 12.40 14.80
CA ARG A 93 25.05 11.15 14.87
C ARG A 93 24.21 9.90 15.12
N MET A 94 22.95 10.08 15.55
CA MET A 94 22.01 8.97 15.79
C MET A 94 21.41 8.43 14.49
N TYR A 95 21.56 9.14 13.36
CA TYR A 95 20.89 8.80 12.10
C TYR A 95 21.87 8.80 10.93
N ASN A 96 21.85 7.71 10.15
CA ASN A 96 22.76 7.55 9.01
C ASN A 96 22.09 7.84 7.66
N SER A 97 20.77 8.02 7.65
CA SER A 97 19.98 8.15 6.43
C SER A 97 19.50 9.59 6.22
N PHE A 98 19.60 10.07 4.99
CA PHE A 98 19.26 11.44 4.61
C PHE A 98 18.35 11.48 3.38
N CYS A 99 17.27 12.27 3.46
CA CYS A 99 16.41 12.53 2.32
C CYS A 99 16.86 13.80 1.59
N SER A 100 17.39 13.65 0.38
CA SER A 100 17.82 14.78 -0.46
C SER A 100 16.67 15.69 -0.92
N ILE A 101 15.44 15.16 -1.01
CA ILE A 101 14.27 15.92 -1.46
C ILE A 101 13.75 16.84 -0.34
N CYS A 102 13.63 16.31 0.88
CA CYS A 102 13.20 17.07 2.05
C CYS A 102 14.35 17.86 2.70
N ALA A 103 15.60 17.52 2.37
CA ALA A 103 16.82 17.99 3.02
C ALA A 103 16.75 17.82 4.55
N CYS A 104 16.55 16.57 4.99
CA CYS A 104 16.46 16.20 6.41
C CYS A 104 16.98 14.78 6.68
N LEU A 105 17.40 14.54 7.92
CA LEU A 105 17.67 13.19 8.42
C LEU A 105 16.36 12.39 8.57
N VAL A 106 16.47 11.08 8.36
CA VAL A 106 15.35 10.13 8.36
C VAL A 106 15.78 8.80 9.01
N ASN A 107 14.81 7.97 9.38
CA ASN A 107 15.08 6.56 9.74
C ASN A 107 15.59 5.76 8.53
N ASP A 108 16.32 4.67 8.80
CA ASP A 108 16.99 3.88 7.76
C ASP A 108 16.06 3.26 6.71
N LYS A 109 14.84 2.89 7.12
CA LYS A 109 13.81 2.33 6.23
C LYS A 109 12.85 3.38 5.66
N SER A 110 13.09 4.65 5.95
CA SER A 110 12.24 5.73 5.44
C SER A 110 12.44 5.97 3.96
N LYS A 111 11.35 6.25 3.25
CA LYS A 111 11.40 6.66 1.84
C LYS A 111 10.52 7.89 1.61
N HIS A 112 10.91 8.72 0.64
CA HIS A 112 10.15 9.91 0.26
C HIS A 112 9.02 9.54 -0.69
N CYS A 113 7.78 9.85 -0.32
CA CYS A 113 6.62 9.73 -1.20
C CYS A 113 6.38 11.04 -1.94
N GLY A 114 6.66 11.07 -3.24
CA GLY A 114 6.46 12.27 -4.07
C GLY A 114 4.99 12.70 -4.23
N VAL A 115 4.03 11.79 -4.00
CA VAL A 115 2.59 12.11 -4.02
C VAL A 115 2.18 12.88 -2.76
N CYS A 116 2.63 12.41 -1.58
CA CYS A 116 2.35 13.08 -0.32
C CYS A 116 3.34 14.20 0.02
N ASN A 117 4.46 14.27 -0.70
CA ASN A 117 5.59 15.17 -0.48
C ASN A 117 6.14 15.09 0.97
N ARG A 118 6.43 13.88 1.45
CA ARG A 118 6.96 13.62 2.80
C ARG A 118 7.76 12.33 2.88
N CYS A 119 8.64 12.24 3.88
CA CYS A 119 9.29 10.99 4.26
C CYS A 119 8.34 10.17 5.14
N VAL A 120 8.24 8.88 4.89
CA VAL A 120 7.39 7.94 5.66
C VAL A 120 8.29 6.87 6.28
N ASP A 121 8.14 6.65 7.58
CA ASP A 121 8.89 5.62 8.33
C ASP A 121 8.45 4.21 7.92
N ASP A 122 9.44 3.33 7.70
CA ASP A 122 9.27 1.97 7.18
C ASP A 122 8.26 1.94 6.02
N PHE A 123 8.59 2.64 4.93
CA PHE A 123 7.65 2.91 3.84
C PHE A 123 7.26 1.62 3.11
N ASP A 124 5.95 1.37 3.02
CA ASP A 124 5.40 0.24 2.28
C ASP A 124 4.92 0.65 0.90
N HIS A 125 3.90 1.52 0.83
CA HIS A 125 3.40 2.06 -0.43
C HIS A 125 2.56 3.33 -0.22
N HIS A 126 2.25 4.02 -1.31
CA HIS A 126 1.18 5.02 -1.33
C HIS A 126 -0.12 4.34 -1.80
N CYS A 127 -1.12 4.28 -0.93
CA CYS A 127 -2.41 3.68 -1.26
C CYS A 127 -3.33 4.72 -1.89
N VAL A 128 -3.64 4.55 -3.17
CA VAL A 128 -4.51 5.46 -3.93
C VAL A 128 -5.96 5.46 -3.42
N TRP A 129 -6.44 4.33 -2.89
CA TRP A 129 -7.78 4.15 -2.31
C TRP A 129 -7.96 4.93 -1.00
N LEU A 130 -6.87 5.09 -0.24
CA LEU A 130 -6.84 5.85 1.00
C LEU A 130 -6.32 7.27 0.80
N ASN A 131 -5.79 7.56 -0.39
CA ASN A 131 -5.04 8.78 -0.72
C ASN A 131 -3.92 9.08 0.30
N ASN A 132 -3.38 8.06 0.95
CA ASN A 132 -2.44 8.16 2.05
C ASN A 132 -1.34 7.11 1.94
N CYS A 133 -0.20 7.35 2.57
CA CYS A 133 0.85 6.33 2.64
C CYS A 133 0.51 5.27 3.68
N VAL A 134 0.94 4.04 3.39
CA VAL A 134 1.05 2.96 4.36
C VAL A 134 2.54 2.82 4.72
N GLY A 135 2.83 2.82 6.02
CA GLY A 135 4.17 2.63 6.57
C GLY A 135 4.08 2.13 8.01
N LYS A 136 5.19 2.18 8.76
CA LYS A 136 5.31 1.58 10.10
C LYS A 136 4.11 1.85 11.02
N LYS A 137 3.69 3.12 11.08
CA LYS A 137 2.67 3.60 12.03
C LYS A 137 1.28 3.04 11.78
N ASN A 138 0.91 2.80 10.52
CA ASN A 138 -0.46 2.42 10.14
C ASN A 138 -0.54 1.06 9.42
N TYR A 139 0.58 0.37 9.22
CA TYR A 139 0.62 -0.94 8.54
C TYR A 139 -0.32 -1.98 9.17
N LYS A 140 -0.35 -2.09 10.51
CA LYS A 140 -1.25 -3.04 11.19
C LYS A 140 -2.73 -2.74 10.91
N ILE A 141 -3.11 -1.46 10.93
CA ILE A 141 -4.48 -1.02 10.64
C ILE A 141 -4.82 -1.33 9.18
N PHE A 142 -3.88 -1.14 8.25
CA PHE A 142 -4.06 -1.51 6.85
C PHE A 142 -4.34 -3.01 6.67
N ILE A 143 -3.56 -3.88 7.34
CA ILE A 143 -3.77 -5.34 7.29
C ILE A 143 -5.15 -5.72 7.85
N TYR A 144 -5.54 -5.15 8.99
CA TYR A 144 -6.88 -5.41 9.54
C TYR A 144 -7.98 -4.90 8.61
N LEU A 145 -7.81 -3.74 7.98
CA LEU A 145 -8.78 -3.20 7.03
C LEU A 145 -9.02 -4.17 5.87
N ILE A 146 -7.95 -4.66 5.21
CA ILE A 146 -8.12 -5.55 4.05
C ILE A 146 -8.72 -6.92 4.43
N ILE A 147 -8.41 -7.44 5.62
CA ILE A 147 -8.97 -8.70 6.12
C ILE A 147 -10.46 -8.54 6.46
N VAL A 148 -10.80 -7.51 7.25
CA VAL A 148 -12.21 -7.27 7.64
C VAL A 148 -13.05 -6.89 6.43
N GLN A 149 -12.49 -6.14 5.47
CA GLN A 149 -13.17 -5.86 4.20
C GLN A 149 -13.47 -7.16 3.43
N ASN A 150 -12.52 -8.10 3.37
CA ASN A 150 -12.75 -9.38 2.69
C ASN A 150 -13.87 -10.18 3.38
N ILE A 151 -13.88 -10.22 4.71
CA ILE A 151 -14.96 -10.86 5.50
C ILE A 151 -16.31 -10.17 5.27
N ASN A 152 -16.34 -8.84 5.26
CA ASN A 152 -17.54 -8.06 5.00
C ASN A 152 -18.15 -8.40 3.62
N MET A 153 -17.31 -8.49 2.58
CA MET A 153 -17.74 -8.89 1.24
C MET A 153 -18.28 -10.32 1.20
N CYS A 154 -17.72 -11.25 1.97
CA CYS A 154 -18.26 -12.61 2.10
C CYS A 154 -19.66 -12.63 2.73
N PHE A 155 -19.93 -11.79 3.74
CA PHE A 155 -21.28 -11.67 4.29
C PHE A 155 -22.26 -11.12 3.26
N LEU A 156 -21.89 -10.05 2.55
CA LEU A 156 -22.76 -9.44 1.53
C LEU A 156 -23.04 -10.40 0.36
N LEU A 157 -22.04 -11.18 -0.06
CA LEU A 157 -22.21 -12.25 -1.05
C LEU A 157 -23.22 -13.30 -0.56
N GLY A 158 -23.07 -13.78 0.68
CA GLY A 158 -23.97 -14.78 1.26
C GLY A 158 -25.43 -14.30 1.33
N ILE A 159 -25.64 -13.05 1.73
CA ILE A 159 -26.98 -12.44 1.75
C ILE A 159 -27.55 -12.37 0.33
N SER A 160 -26.76 -11.89 -0.64
CA SER A 160 -27.20 -11.72 -2.03
C SER A 160 -27.55 -13.05 -2.71
N VAL A 161 -26.75 -14.09 -2.49
CA VAL A 161 -27.04 -15.45 -3.00
C VAL A 161 -28.30 -16.02 -2.35
N THR A 162 -28.47 -15.82 -1.05
CA THR A 162 -29.66 -16.33 -0.33
C THR A 162 -30.94 -15.64 -0.79
N LEU A 163 -30.89 -14.34 -1.11
CA LEU A 163 -32.02 -13.61 -1.69
C LEU A 163 -32.44 -14.20 -3.04
N ILE A 164 -31.47 -14.49 -3.91
CA ILE A 164 -31.71 -15.10 -5.21
C ILE A 164 -32.33 -16.50 -5.04
N ASP A 165 -31.76 -17.33 -4.15
CA ASP A 165 -32.32 -18.65 -3.83
C ASP A 165 -33.75 -18.56 -3.26
N PHE A 166 -34.01 -17.56 -2.40
CA PHE A 166 -35.34 -17.31 -1.84
C PHE A 166 -36.38 -16.94 -2.89
N LYS A 167 -36.02 -16.15 -3.91
CA LYS A 167 -36.89 -15.83 -5.06
C LYS A 167 -37.34 -17.11 -5.77
N TYR A 168 -36.43 -18.05 -6.04
CA TYR A 168 -36.73 -19.25 -6.80
C TYR A 168 -37.36 -20.36 -5.96
N SER A 169 -37.04 -20.45 -4.67
CA SER A 169 -37.59 -21.47 -3.77
C SER A 169 -38.98 -21.12 -3.23
N ASN A 170 -39.32 -19.83 -3.12
CA ASN A 170 -40.60 -19.40 -2.55
C ASN A 170 -41.12 -18.08 -3.17
N GLU A 171 -41.37 -18.12 -4.48
CA GLU A 171 -41.77 -16.96 -5.29
C GLU A 171 -42.95 -16.17 -4.71
N THR A 172 -44.00 -16.85 -4.26
CA THR A 172 -45.20 -16.18 -3.70
C THR A 172 -44.86 -15.34 -2.47
N ARG A 173 -44.00 -15.88 -1.57
CA ARG A 173 -43.58 -15.17 -0.36
C ARG A 173 -42.58 -14.06 -0.69
N TYR A 174 -41.72 -14.27 -1.67
CA TYR A 174 -40.84 -13.23 -2.17
C TYR A 174 -41.63 -12.03 -2.70
N ASN A 175 -42.57 -12.28 -3.61
CA ASN A 175 -43.34 -11.21 -4.27
C ASN A 175 -44.15 -10.40 -3.23
N SER A 176 -44.78 -11.07 -2.25
CA SER A 176 -45.52 -10.36 -1.19
C SER A 176 -44.64 -9.49 -0.29
N LEU A 177 -43.42 -9.94 0.03
CA LEU A 177 -42.45 -9.14 0.77
C LEU A 177 -41.97 -7.93 -0.03
N VAL A 178 -41.62 -8.13 -1.31
CA VAL A 178 -41.11 -7.07 -2.18
C VAL A 178 -42.17 -6.00 -2.47
N GLU A 179 -43.40 -6.42 -2.80
CA GLU A 179 -44.53 -5.52 -3.01
C GLU A 179 -44.79 -4.64 -1.77
N SER A 180 -44.70 -5.21 -0.57
CA SER A 180 -44.89 -4.46 0.68
C SER A 180 -43.80 -3.41 0.96
N MET A 181 -42.62 -3.56 0.37
CA MET A 181 -41.45 -2.74 0.71
C MET A 181 -41.22 -1.57 -0.24
N LEU A 182 -41.45 -1.73 -1.55
CA LEU A 182 -40.95 -0.75 -2.51
C LEU A 182 -41.96 -0.24 -3.56
N ASP A 183 -43.20 -0.75 -3.63
CA ASP A 183 -44.23 -0.31 -4.61
C ASP A 183 -43.67 -0.08 -6.03
N ILE A 184 -42.67 -0.87 -6.42
CA ILE A 184 -42.04 -0.81 -7.73
C ILE A 184 -42.68 -1.91 -8.58
N GLY A 185 -43.10 -1.54 -9.79
CA GLY A 185 -43.84 -2.40 -10.71
C GLY A 185 -43.08 -3.64 -11.20
N GLU A 186 -43.52 -4.25 -12.30
CA GLU A 186 -43.10 -5.57 -12.82
C GLU A 186 -41.58 -5.82 -12.97
N PHE A 187 -40.74 -4.78 -12.91
CA PHE A 187 -39.29 -4.92 -12.94
C PHE A 187 -38.74 -5.24 -11.54
N ASP A 188 -38.24 -6.46 -11.36
CA ASP A 188 -37.64 -6.93 -10.12
C ASP A 188 -36.26 -6.30 -9.87
N LEU A 189 -36.26 -5.00 -9.54
CA LEU A 189 -35.07 -4.19 -9.28
C LEU A 189 -34.21 -4.79 -8.17
N ILE A 190 -34.84 -5.37 -7.14
CA ILE A 190 -34.13 -6.02 -6.03
C ILE A 190 -33.30 -7.20 -6.52
N LEU A 191 -33.87 -8.03 -7.40
CA LEU A 191 -33.14 -9.16 -7.98
C LEU A 191 -31.96 -8.69 -8.85
N VAL A 192 -32.14 -7.64 -9.65
CA VAL A 192 -31.06 -7.05 -10.46
C VAL A 192 -29.94 -6.52 -9.57
N LEU A 193 -30.27 -5.79 -8.49
CA LEU A 193 -29.30 -5.32 -7.51
C LEU A 193 -28.55 -6.48 -6.84
N ALA A 194 -29.25 -7.56 -6.49
CA ALA A 194 -28.62 -8.75 -5.91
C ALA A 194 -27.60 -9.39 -6.87
N PHE A 195 -27.92 -9.50 -8.17
CA PHE A 195 -26.98 -10.00 -9.17
C PHE A 195 -25.75 -9.09 -9.33
N ILE A 196 -25.95 -7.77 -9.36
CA ILE A 196 -24.84 -6.80 -9.42
C ILE A 196 -23.92 -6.98 -8.20
N LEU A 197 -24.48 -7.11 -7.00
CA LEU A 197 -23.69 -7.32 -5.78
C LEU A 197 -22.97 -8.66 -5.77
N VAL A 198 -23.55 -9.75 -6.29
CA VAL A 198 -22.86 -11.03 -6.42
C VAL A 198 -21.60 -10.88 -7.29
N VAL A 199 -21.71 -10.18 -8.43
CA VAL A 199 -20.58 -9.95 -9.33
C VAL A 199 -19.53 -9.05 -8.67
N GLU A 200 -19.95 -7.94 -8.06
CA GLU A 200 -19.07 -7.01 -7.34
C GLU A 200 -18.31 -7.72 -6.22
N THR A 201 -19.03 -8.34 -5.28
CA THR A 201 -18.45 -9.01 -4.12
C THR A 201 -17.51 -10.13 -4.53
N SER A 202 -17.84 -10.93 -5.53
CA SER A 202 -16.96 -12.00 -6.05
C SER A 202 -15.63 -11.43 -6.56
N PHE A 203 -15.67 -10.36 -7.35
CA PHE A 203 -14.47 -9.71 -7.87
C PHE A 203 -13.61 -9.12 -6.74
N VAL A 204 -14.24 -8.41 -5.79
CA VAL A 204 -13.55 -7.78 -4.67
C VAL A 204 -12.95 -8.82 -3.73
N ILE A 205 -13.64 -9.94 -3.46
CA ILE A 205 -13.12 -11.03 -2.64
C ILE A 205 -11.84 -11.58 -3.25
N VAL A 206 -11.85 -11.95 -4.53
CA VAL A 206 -10.65 -12.48 -5.21
C VAL A 206 -9.49 -11.49 -5.13
N PHE A 207 -9.74 -10.22 -5.48
CA PHE A 207 -8.72 -9.17 -5.43
C PHE A 207 -8.11 -9.01 -4.03
N LEU A 208 -8.94 -8.91 -2.99
CA LEU A 208 -8.47 -8.71 -1.62
C LEU A 208 -7.82 -9.96 -1.04
N THR A 209 -8.26 -11.16 -1.39
CA THR A 209 -7.60 -12.41 -0.99
C THR A 209 -6.18 -12.47 -1.58
N LEU A 210 -6.00 -12.09 -2.84
CA LEU A 210 -4.68 -11.98 -3.46
C LEU A 210 -3.81 -10.93 -2.78
N LEU A 211 -4.38 -9.77 -2.42
CA LEU A 211 -3.68 -8.71 -1.70
C LEU A 211 -3.24 -9.17 -0.29
N CYS A 212 -4.13 -9.83 0.45
CA CYS A 212 -3.80 -10.44 1.74
C CYS A 212 -2.69 -11.48 1.60
N GLY A 213 -2.75 -12.33 0.58
CA GLY A 213 -1.70 -13.31 0.27
C GLY A 213 -0.35 -12.66 -0.04
N LEU A 214 -0.34 -11.58 -0.83
CA LEU A 214 0.86 -10.80 -1.12
C LEU A 214 1.48 -10.23 0.17
N HIS A 215 0.69 -9.55 1.01
CA HIS A 215 1.20 -8.97 2.25
C HIS A 215 1.63 -10.03 3.27
N GLY A 216 0.95 -11.18 3.30
CA GLY A 216 1.37 -12.34 4.10
C GLY A 216 2.73 -12.85 3.65
N TRP A 217 2.93 -13.06 2.34
CA TRP A 217 4.20 -13.47 1.78
C TRP A 217 5.32 -12.43 2.01
N LEU A 218 5.04 -11.14 1.83
CA LEU A 218 6.00 -10.06 2.10
C LEU A 218 6.45 -10.08 3.57
N LYS A 219 5.50 -10.25 4.50
CA LYS A 219 5.80 -10.30 5.94
C LYS A 219 6.65 -11.51 6.31
N LEU A 220 6.37 -12.68 5.73
CA LEU A 220 7.19 -13.89 5.91
C LEU A 220 8.62 -13.72 5.38
N ASN A 221 8.83 -12.77 4.47
CA ASN A 221 10.15 -12.43 3.93
C ASN A 221 10.80 -11.21 4.58
N ASN A 222 10.18 -10.61 5.60
CA ASN A 222 10.62 -9.35 6.22
C ASN A 222 10.82 -8.20 5.20
N LEU A 223 9.99 -8.16 4.16
CA LEU A 223 10.01 -7.13 3.12
C LEU A 223 8.80 -6.21 3.23
N THR A 224 8.99 -4.95 2.88
CA THR A 224 7.89 -4.05 2.50
C THR A 224 7.57 -4.22 1.01
N THR A 225 6.39 -3.75 0.59
CA THR A 225 5.99 -3.71 -0.83
C THR A 225 6.99 -2.90 -1.65
N TYR A 226 7.45 -1.77 -1.13
CA TYR A 226 8.46 -0.94 -1.78
C TYR A 226 9.77 -1.70 -2.00
N GLU A 227 10.29 -2.37 -0.97
CA GLU A 227 11.52 -3.15 -1.06
C GLU A 227 11.39 -4.24 -2.11
N TRP A 228 10.30 -5.00 -2.10
CA TRP A 228 10.03 -6.03 -3.10
C TRP A 228 9.99 -5.49 -4.53
N ILE A 229 9.26 -4.39 -4.77
CA ILE A 229 9.20 -3.76 -6.10
C ILE A 229 10.58 -3.24 -6.51
N SER A 230 11.33 -2.64 -5.59
CA SER A 230 12.67 -2.10 -5.85
C SER A 230 13.64 -3.21 -6.27
N LEU A 231 13.65 -4.33 -5.53
CA LEU A 231 14.45 -5.51 -5.86
C LEU A 231 14.07 -6.11 -7.21
N ARG A 232 12.76 -6.23 -7.47
CA ARG A 232 12.25 -6.75 -8.74
C ARG A 232 12.64 -5.87 -9.93
N ARG A 233 12.55 -4.55 -9.80
CA ARG A 233 12.99 -3.60 -10.84
C ARG A 233 14.49 -3.69 -11.12
N ARG A 234 15.27 -4.10 -10.12
CA ARG A 234 16.73 -4.27 -10.20
C ARG A 234 17.15 -5.71 -10.55
N ASN A 235 16.21 -6.61 -10.81
CA ASN A 235 16.46 -8.04 -11.06
C ASN A 235 17.26 -8.77 -9.96
N ILE A 236 17.16 -8.31 -8.70
CA ILE A 236 17.84 -8.94 -7.55
C ILE A 236 16.97 -10.07 -6.99
N LYS A 237 17.52 -11.28 -6.87
CA LYS A 237 16.81 -12.44 -6.32
C LYS A 237 16.74 -12.37 -4.79
N ILE A 238 15.56 -12.63 -4.23
CA ILE A 238 15.30 -12.63 -2.78
C ILE A 238 16.14 -13.67 -2.02
N SER A 239 16.50 -14.77 -2.68
CA SER A 239 17.39 -15.79 -2.10
C SER A 239 18.75 -15.21 -1.67
N VAL A 240 19.23 -14.18 -2.36
CA VAL A 240 20.50 -13.50 -2.05
C VAL A 240 20.42 -12.73 -0.73
N ILE A 241 19.25 -12.19 -0.39
CA ILE A 241 19.02 -11.47 0.87
C ILE A 241 18.95 -12.46 2.04
N ARG A 242 18.28 -13.60 1.85
CA ARG A 242 18.16 -14.64 2.88
C ARG A 242 19.51 -15.25 3.28
N THR A 243 20.47 -15.32 2.35
CA THR A 243 21.83 -15.81 2.61
C THR A 243 22.75 -14.75 3.24
N GLY A 244 22.35 -13.48 3.25
CA GLY A 244 23.17 -12.35 3.72
C GLY A 244 23.05 -11.98 5.20
N GLY A 245 22.22 -12.70 5.98
CA GLY A 245 21.95 -12.34 7.37
C GLY A 245 21.09 -11.07 7.51
N ASN A 246 20.49 -10.86 8.68
CA ASN A 246 19.54 -9.77 9.00
C ASN A 246 20.13 -8.35 9.00
N ASP A 247 21.19 -8.12 8.24
CA ASP A 247 21.93 -6.87 8.24
C ASP A 247 21.24 -5.86 7.32
N SER A 248 20.44 -5.01 7.94
CA SER A 248 19.84 -3.78 7.37
C SER A 248 20.87 -2.91 6.61
N THR A 249 22.15 -3.07 6.96
CA THR A 249 23.34 -2.50 6.32
C THR A 249 23.62 -3.02 4.90
N MET A 250 23.21 -4.24 4.52
CA MET A 250 23.38 -4.75 3.14
C MET A 250 22.44 -4.03 2.16
N ILE A 251 21.17 -3.84 2.52
CA ILE A 251 20.20 -3.14 1.65
C ILE A 251 20.55 -1.65 1.56
N ALA A 252 20.97 -1.04 2.67
CA ALA A 252 21.48 0.34 2.69
C ALA A 252 22.78 0.49 1.88
N GLY A 253 23.72 -0.47 1.99
CA GLY A 253 24.98 -0.48 1.24
C GLY A 253 24.79 -0.72 -0.26
N LEU A 254 23.77 -1.49 -0.65
CA LEU A 254 23.34 -1.61 -2.05
C LEU A 254 22.73 -0.28 -2.52
N ASP A 255 21.77 0.31 -1.79
CA ASP A 255 21.19 1.61 -2.15
C ASP A 255 22.27 2.72 -2.25
N GLN A 256 23.32 2.70 -1.41
CA GLN A 256 24.42 3.68 -1.41
C GLN A 256 25.44 3.45 -2.55
N SER A 257 25.98 2.23 -2.70
CA SER A 257 26.91 1.90 -3.79
C SER A 257 26.28 2.03 -5.18
N PHE A 258 24.97 1.83 -5.29
CA PHE A 258 24.24 2.05 -6.54
C PHE A 258 23.86 3.51 -6.77
N ALA A 259 23.60 4.31 -5.73
CA ALA A 259 23.43 5.77 -5.88
C ALA A 259 24.72 6.44 -6.38
N ASP A 260 25.88 5.91 -5.99
CA ASP A 260 27.18 6.35 -6.50
C ASP A 260 27.38 5.93 -7.97
N ASN A 261 26.95 4.72 -8.36
CA ASN A 261 26.94 4.29 -9.76
C ASN A 261 25.96 5.09 -10.65
N GLU A 262 24.77 5.44 -10.16
CA GLU A 262 23.80 6.25 -10.91
C GLU A 262 24.24 7.72 -11.02
N LYS A 263 24.90 8.27 -9.99
CA LYS A 263 25.59 9.56 -10.07
C LYS A 263 26.74 9.52 -11.09
N CYS A 264 27.54 8.47 -11.10
CA CYS A 264 28.64 8.29 -12.05
C CYS A 264 28.11 8.17 -13.50
N SER A 265 27.00 7.45 -13.70
CA SER A 265 26.26 7.34 -14.97
C SER A 265 25.66 8.67 -15.43
N LYS A 266 25.08 9.47 -14.53
CA LYS A 266 24.56 10.80 -14.87
C LYS A 266 25.67 11.83 -15.12
N PHE A 267 26.79 11.73 -14.40
CA PHE A 267 27.96 12.59 -14.60
C PHE A 267 28.61 12.32 -15.96
N THR A 268 28.82 11.05 -16.31
CA THR A 268 29.32 10.62 -17.64
C THR A 268 28.35 10.93 -18.77
N ASN A 269 27.03 10.89 -18.55
CA ASN A 269 26.05 11.31 -19.55
C ASN A 269 25.90 12.85 -19.67
N SER A 270 26.23 13.63 -18.64
CA SER A 270 26.25 15.10 -18.70
C SER A 270 27.51 15.65 -19.37
N LEU A 271 28.60 14.88 -19.33
CA LEU A 271 29.82 15.10 -20.09
C LEU A 271 29.74 14.28 -21.37
N LYS A 272 28.93 14.72 -22.34
CA LYS A 272 29.09 14.27 -23.74
C LYS A 272 30.44 14.75 -24.28
N ILE A 273 31.51 14.03 -23.92
CA ILE A 273 32.76 14.02 -24.66
C ILE A 273 32.64 12.88 -25.65
N ASP A 274 32.73 13.23 -26.93
CA ASP A 274 32.58 12.34 -28.07
C ASP A 274 33.52 11.13 -27.99
N SER A 275 32.91 9.96 -28.20
CA SER A 275 33.36 8.69 -28.79
C SER A 275 34.84 8.25 -28.92
N MET A 276 35.83 8.86 -28.27
CA MET A 276 37.24 8.43 -28.41
C MET A 276 37.93 8.01 -27.11
N ALA A 277 37.25 8.03 -25.95
CA ALA A 277 37.88 7.72 -24.64
C ALA A 277 37.36 6.45 -23.96
N LYS A 278 36.62 5.57 -24.66
CA LYS A 278 36.17 4.30 -24.07
C LYS A 278 37.30 3.27 -23.95
N ASP A 279 38.24 3.27 -24.89
CA ASP A 279 39.29 2.25 -24.94
C ASP A 279 40.51 2.58 -24.05
N GLU A 280 40.77 3.86 -23.76
CA GLU A 280 41.85 4.27 -22.85
C GLU A 280 41.49 4.04 -21.37
N ILE A 281 40.22 4.21 -20.97
CA ILE A 281 39.80 3.99 -19.57
C ILE A 281 39.73 2.49 -19.23
N LEU A 282 39.43 1.64 -20.21
CA LEU A 282 39.40 0.17 -20.05
C LEU A 282 40.80 -0.45 -19.90
N GLN A 283 41.87 0.23 -20.36
CA GLN A 283 43.24 -0.22 -20.16
C GLN A 283 43.79 0.10 -18.76
N ILE A 284 43.28 1.13 -18.08
CA ILE A 284 43.72 1.50 -16.72
C ILE A 284 43.26 0.46 -15.67
N PHE A 285 42.12 -0.21 -15.88
CA PHE A 285 41.57 -1.18 -14.92
C PHE A 285 42.05 -2.63 -15.12
N ASN A 286 42.70 -2.97 -16.23
CA ASN A 286 43.20 -4.33 -16.52
C ASN A 286 44.70 -4.51 -16.24
N GLY A 287 45.36 -3.52 -15.62
CA GLY A 287 46.80 -3.51 -15.36
C GLY A 287 47.22 -3.91 -13.94
N ILE A 288 46.40 -4.61 -13.16
CA ILE A 288 46.82 -5.14 -11.85
C ILE A 288 47.28 -6.59 -12.05
N PRO A 289 48.58 -6.92 -12.01
CA PRO A 289 49.02 -8.29 -11.94
C PRO A 289 48.84 -8.79 -10.50
N VAL A 290 48.19 -9.93 -10.37
CA VAL A 290 48.29 -10.76 -9.16
C VAL A 290 49.41 -11.76 -9.41
N GLU A 291 50.55 -11.57 -8.75
CA GLU A 291 51.53 -12.64 -8.53
C GLU A 291 52.09 -12.58 -7.10
N ASP A 292 52.04 -13.74 -6.45
CA ASP A 292 52.51 -14.02 -5.10
C ASP A 292 54.05 -13.99 -4.99
N ASN A 293 54.50 -13.65 -3.77
CA ASN A 293 55.76 -13.98 -3.08
C ASN A 293 56.71 -12.81 -2.75
N ALA A 294 56.95 -12.64 -1.44
CA ALA A 294 58.10 -11.95 -0.85
C ALA A 294 59.43 -12.74 -1.14
N PRO A 295 60.66 -12.25 -0.82
CA PRO A 295 61.03 -11.08 -0.01
C PRO A 295 62.22 -10.22 -0.54
N ASN A 296 62.59 -9.23 0.29
CA ASN A 296 63.89 -8.57 0.46
C ASN A 296 64.13 -7.17 -0.14
N ARG A 297 64.34 -6.26 0.81
CA ARG A 297 65.07 -5.00 0.71
C ARG A 297 66.49 -5.25 0.23
N THR A 298 67.00 -4.40 -0.65
CA THR A 298 68.32 -3.79 -0.51
C THR A 298 68.38 -2.52 -1.37
N PHE A 299 68.71 -1.42 -0.68
CA PHE A 299 69.09 -0.08 -1.13
C PHE A 299 68.08 0.77 -1.93
#